data_AF-X1ULP0-F1
#
_entry.id   AF-X1ULP0-F1
#
_cell.length_a   1.000
_cell.length_b   1.000
_cell.length_c   1.000
_cell.angle_alpha   90.00
_cell.angle_beta   90.00
_cell.angle_gamma   90.00
#
_symmetry.space_group_name_H-M   'P 1'
#
loop_
_entity.id
_entity.type
_entity.pdbx_description
1 polymer ?
#
loop_
_entity_poly.entity_id
_entity_poly.type
_entity_poly.pdbx_seq_one_letter_code
_entity_poly.pdbx_strand_id
1 'polypeptide(L)'
;DIINQFFPIFTAPGAKIFARLIEGWILCTVRRTVTGILPFADPANERTHDAYHRFFPDARWSMAKLWRLLTKILIQTLCRNGTVTLALDDTLFHRSGRKVNGAGWWRDAVRSTQKNVVYAWGLNLVVLTLQIQPPWGGEPLGLPINMRLHRKNQASLIELAV
;
A
#
# COMPACT_ATOMS: atom_id res chain seq x y z
N ASP A 1 -6.83 -18.10 -6.31
CA ASP A 1 -6.19 -17.69 -7.58
C ASP A 1 -5.42 -16.37 -7.57
N ILE A 2 -5.99 -15.22 -7.20
CA ILE A 2 -5.26 -13.93 -7.28
C ILE A 2 -4.05 -13.87 -6.32
N ILE A 3 -4.21 -14.30 -5.06
CA ILE A 3 -3.14 -14.26 -4.04
C ILE A 3 -1.92 -15.09 -4.49
N ASN A 4 -2.14 -16.22 -5.16
CA ASN A 4 -1.08 -17.11 -5.63
C ASN A 4 -0.17 -16.44 -6.67
N GLN A 5 -0.71 -15.47 -7.43
CA GLN A 5 0.09 -14.74 -8.42
C GLN A 5 1.24 -13.98 -7.76
N PHE A 6 1.12 -13.59 -6.49
CA PHE A 6 2.16 -12.90 -5.73
C PHE A 6 3.28 -13.81 -5.20
N PHE A 7 3.10 -15.13 -5.22
CA PHE A 7 4.07 -16.07 -4.65
C PHE A 7 5.49 -15.96 -5.24
N PRO A 8 5.69 -15.71 -6.55
CA PRO A 8 7.02 -15.53 -7.14
C PRO A 8 7.82 -14.34 -6.58
N ILE A 9 7.19 -13.42 -5.84
CA ILE A 9 7.89 -12.29 -5.19
C ILE A 9 8.58 -12.72 -3.88
N PHE A 10 8.07 -13.77 -3.24
CA PHE A 10 8.51 -14.22 -1.93
C PHE A 10 9.31 -15.52 -2.03
N THR A 11 10.06 -15.83 -0.97
CA THR A 11 10.57 -17.19 -0.78
C THR A 11 9.43 -18.16 -0.51
N ALA A 12 9.62 -19.46 -0.73
CA ALA A 12 8.61 -20.48 -0.43
C ALA A 12 7.98 -20.35 0.99
N PRO A 13 8.74 -20.16 2.09
CA PRO A 13 8.14 -19.92 3.40
C PRO A 13 7.47 -18.53 3.50
N GLY A 14 8.03 -17.51 2.86
CA GLY A 14 7.47 -16.15 2.84
C GLY A 14 6.12 -16.08 2.13
N ALA A 15 5.94 -16.81 1.03
CA ALA A 15 4.68 -16.88 0.28
C ALA A 15 3.54 -17.44 1.14
N LYS A 16 3.82 -18.48 1.93
CA LYS A 16 2.84 -19.04 2.88
C LYS A 16 2.44 -18.02 3.95
N ILE A 17 3.42 -17.33 4.54
CA ILE A 17 3.17 -16.28 5.54
C ILE A 17 2.36 -15.13 4.92
N PHE A 18 2.71 -14.70 3.71
CA PHE A 18 1.96 -13.67 2.97
C PHE A 18 0.50 -14.07 2.77
N ALA A 19 0.24 -15.29 2.29
CA ALA A 19 -1.12 -15.78 2.08
C ALA A 19 -1.95 -15.75 3.38
N ARG A 20 -1.38 -16.26 4.48
CA ARG A 20 -2.01 -16.23 5.81
C ARG A 20 -2.26 -14.81 6.31
N LEU A 21 -1.30 -13.89 6.13
CA LEU A 21 -1.45 -12.48 6.51
C LEU A 21 -2.58 -11.80 5.74
N ILE A 22 -2.69 -12.04 4.43
CA ILE A 22 -3.77 -11.48 3.60
C ILE A 22 -5.12 -12.06 4.01
N GLU A 23 -5.21 -13.37 4.17
CA GLU A 23 -6.42 -14.06 4.62
C GLU A 23 -6.88 -13.51 5.98
N GLY A 24 -5.98 -13.47 6.96
CA GLY A 24 -6.29 -12.93 8.28
C GLY A 24 -6.65 -11.44 8.24
N TRP A 25 -6.03 -10.64 7.37
CA TRP A 25 -6.37 -9.22 7.22
C TRP A 25 -7.77 -9.00 6.61
N ILE A 26 -8.17 -9.85 5.65
CA ILE A 26 -9.50 -9.81 5.04
C ILE A 26 -10.57 -10.24 6.04
N LEU A 27 -10.32 -11.31 6.79
CA LEU A 27 -11.27 -11.89 7.75
C LEU A 27 -11.35 -11.12 9.06
N CYS A 28 -10.30 -10.38 9.44
CA CYS A 28 -10.26 -9.63 10.70
C CYS A 28 -11.28 -8.48 10.70
N THR A 29 -12.26 -8.61 11.59
CA THR A 29 -13.30 -7.62 11.87
C THR A 29 -12.90 -6.61 12.94
N VAL A 30 -11.78 -6.86 13.64
CA VAL A 30 -11.24 -5.97 14.68
C VAL A 30 -10.06 -5.16 14.14
N ARG A 31 -9.26 -4.60 15.05
CA ARG A 31 -8.08 -3.82 14.68
C ARG A 31 -7.08 -4.70 13.92
N ARG A 32 -6.82 -4.35 12.67
CA ARG A 32 -5.94 -5.08 11.73
C ARG A 32 -4.44 -4.85 11.98
N THR A 33 -3.98 -4.94 13.23
CA THR A 33 -2.55 -5.04 13.55
C THR A 33 -2.06 -6.45 13.25
N VAL A 34 -0.74 -6.66 13.06
CA VAL A 34 -0.18 -8.00 12.85
C VAL A 34 -0.66 -8.97 13.93
N THR A 35 -0.58 -8.58 15.20
CA THR A 35 -1.13 -9.37 16.32
C THR A 35 -2.64 -9.55 16.28
N GLY A 36 -3.40 -8.52 15.87
CA GLY A 36 -4.86 -8.57 15.83
C GLY A 36 -5.41 -9.46 14.71
N ILE A 37 -4.64 -9.66 13.64
CA ILE A 37 -5.01 -10.58 12.56
C ILE A 37 -4.59 -12.03 12.82
N LEU A 38 -3.67 -12.30 13.77
CA LEU A 38 -3.15 -13.65 14.03
C LEU A 38 -4.24 -14.70 14.30
N PRO A 39 -5.30 -14.43 15.10
CA PRO A 39 -6.35 -15.42 15.33
C PRO A 39 -7.06 -15.87 14.04
N PHE A 40 -7.06 -15.03 13.01
CA PHE A 40 -7.64 -15.32 11.69
C PHE A 40 -6.61 -15.85 10.69
N ALA A 41 -5.36 -15.39 10.80
CA ALA A 41 -4.26 -15.77 9.91
C ALA A 41 -3.67 -17.15 10.25
N ASP A 42 -3.64 -17.53 11.52
CA ASP A 42 -3.09 -18.81 11.99
C ASP A 42 -3.86 -19.33 13.22
N PRO A 43 -5.13 -19.73 13.07
CA PRO A 43 -5.95 -20.19 14.18
C PRO A 43 -5.40 -21.46 14.85
N ALA A 44 -4.64 -22.28 14.11
CA ALA A 44 -4.02 -23.50 14.60
C ALA A 44 -2.64 -23.25 15.25
N ASN A 45 -2.14 -22.00 15.24
CA ASN A 45 -0.84 -21.61 15.78
C ASN A 45 0.30 -22.50 15.23
N GLU A 46 0.25 -22.80 13.93
CA GLU A 46 1.25 -23.62 13.21
C GLU A 46 2.64 -22.98 13.25
N ARG A 47 2.71 -21.65 13.42
CA ARG A 47 3.97 -20.89 13.50
C ARG A 47 4.00 -19.99 14.72
N THR A 48 5.21 -19.69 15.18
CA THR A 48 5.39 -18.67 16.21
C THR A 48 4.96 -17.30 15.68
N HIS A 49 4.27 -16.51 16.51
CA HIS A 49 3.81 -15.16 16.15
C HIS A 49 4.95 -14.27 15.61
N ASP A 50 6.17 -14.45 16.11
CA ASP A 50 7.39 -13.79 15.62
C ASP A 50 7.60 -13.93 14.11
N ALA A 51 7.26 -15.08 13.52
CA ALA A 51 7.42 -15.30 12.09
C ALA A 51 6.61 -14.29 11.26
N TYR A 52 5.43 -13.90 11.73
CA TYR A 52 4.56 -12.92 11.08
C TYR A 52 5.10 -11.49 11.26
N HIS A 53 5.68 -11.18 12.41
CA HIS A 53 6.31 -9.88 12.65
C HIS A 53 7.59 -9.69 11.83
N ARG A 54 8.39 -10.75 11.68
CA ARG A 54 9.64 -10.75 10.88
C ARG A 54 9.38 -10.70 9.37
N PHE A 55 8.16 -10.98 8.91
CA PHE A 55 7.83 -10.93 7.49
C PHE A 55 8.09 -9.55 6.85
N PHE A 56 7.73 -8.46 7.53
CA PHE A 56 7.90 -7.12 6.98
C PHE A 56 9.36 -6.61 6.99
N PRO A 57 10.12 -6.72 8.10
CA PRO A 57 11.49 -6.23 8.15
C PRO A 57 12.53 -7.21 7.60
N ASP A 58 12.37 -8.52 7.79
CA ASP A 58 13.46 -9.50 7.61
C ASP A 58 13.27 -10.43 6.41
N ALA A 59 12.04 -10.61 5.91
CA ALA A 59 11.81 -11.51 4.79
C ALA A 59 12.38 -10.94 3.48
N ARG A 60 12.84 -11.85 2.61
CA ARG A 60 13.38 -11.49 1.29
C ARG A 60 12.24 -11.26 0.29
N TRP A 61 11.85 -10.02 0.12
CA TRP A 61 10.92 -9.58 -0.93
C TRP A 61 11.22 -8.13 -1.34
N SER A 62 10.59 -7.65 -2.40
CA SER A 62 10.80 -6.30 -2.91
C SER A 62 9.47 -5.59 -3.12
N MET A 63 9.32 -4.44 -2.48
CA MET A 63 8.16 -3.57 -2.64
C MET A 63 7.97 -3.14 -4.11
N ALA A 64 9.05 -2.86 -4.83
CA ALA A 64 8.98 -2.51 -6.25
C ALA A 64 8.47 -3.68 -7.11
N LYS A 65 8.89 -4.92 -6.82
CA LYS A 65 8.37 -6.12 -7.50
C LYS A 65 6.89 -6.35 -7.17
N LEU A 66 6.48 -6.10 -5.92
CA LEU A 66 5.09 -6.19 -5.47
C LEU A 66 4.19 -5.22 -6.25
N TRP A 67 4.54 -3.93 -6.26
CA TRP A 67 3.81 -2.91 -7.02
C TRP A 67 3.73 -3.27 -8.51
N ARG A 68 4.87 -3.57 -9.14
CA ARG A 68 4.91 -3.93 -10.56
C ARG A 68 4.01 -5.12 -10.90
N LEU A 69 3.99 -6.15 -10.05
CA LEU A 69 3.12 -7.30 -10.27
C LEU A 69 1.65 -6.92 -10.07
N LEU A 70 1.31 -6.19 -9.01
CA LEU A 70 -0.05 -5.70 -8.79
C LEU A 70 -0.55 -4.89 -10.00
N THR A 71 0.27 -3.96 -10.51
CA THR A 71 -0.06 -3.18 -11.71
C THR A 71 -0.36 -4.08 -12.90
N LYS A 72 0.48 -5.10 -13.17
CA LYS A 72 0.26 -6.05 -14.26
C LYS A 72 -1.06 -6.80 -14.10
N ILE A 73 -1.36 -7.28 -12.89
CA ILE A 73 -2.60 -7.99 -12.59
C ILE A 73 -3.79 -7.07 -12.86
N LEU A 74 -3.77 -5.84 -12.33
CA LEU A 74 -4.87 -4.89 -12.49
C LEU A 74 -5.09 -4.50 -13.96
N ILE A 75 -4.04 -4.23 -14.73
CA ILE A 75 -4.17 -3.91 -16.15
C ILE A 75 -4.74 -5.11 -16.93
N GLN A 76 -4.21 -6.32 -16.72
CA GLN A 76 -4.67 -7.53 -17.43
C GLN A 76 -6.11 -7.93 -17.08
N THR A 77 -6.58 -7.56 -15.89
CA THR A 77 -7.92 -7.91 -15.42
C THR A 77 -8.96 -6.84 -15.73
N LEU A 78 -8.61 -5.55 -15.59
CA LEU A 78 -9.57 -4.44 -15.61
C LEU A 78 -9.38 -3.47 -16.80
N CYS A 79 -8.19 -3.42 -17.40
CA CYS A 79 -7.86 -2.47 -18.47
C CYS A 79 -7.31 -3.21 -19.71
N ARG A 80 -8.02 -4.24 -20.17
CA ARG A 80 -7.58 -5.08 -21.29
C ARG A 80 -7.46 -4.32 -22.61
N ASN A 81 -8.36 -3.36 -22.84
CA ASN A 81 -8.46 -2.58 -24.07
C ASN A 81 -8.58 -1.10 -23.74
N GLY A 82 -7.99 -0.25 -24.58
CA GLY A 82 -8.11 1.21 -24.49
C GLY A 82 -6.99 1.90 -23.75
N THR A 83 -7.22 3.18 -23.42
CA THR A 83 -6.24 4.04 -22.74
C THR A 83 -6.20 3.76 -21.25
N VAL A 84 -4.98 3.62 -20.71
CA VAL A 84 -4.76 3.50 -19.27
C VAL A 84 -4.61 4.90 -18.69
N THR A 85 -5.60 5.36 -17.93
CA THR A 85 -5.52 6.64 -17.22
C THR A 85 -4.92 6.43 -15.84
N LEU A 86 -3.89 7.22 -15.53
CA LEU A 86 -3.22 7.22 -14.24
C LEU A 86 -3.47 8.55 -13.53
N ALA A 87 -3.80 8.48 -12.24
CA ALA A 87 -3.92 9.66 -11.39
C ALA A 87 -2.82 9.64 -10.34
N LEU A 88 -2.11 10.76 -10.23
CA LEU A 88 -1.03 10.99 -9.28
C LEU A 88 -1.51 12.02 -8.26
N ASP A 89 -1.45 11.66 -6.99
CA ASP A 89 -1.84 12.54 -5.89
C ASP A 89 -0.84 12.45 -4.74
N ASP A 90 -0.67 13.54 -4.00
CA ASP A 90 0.13 13.56 -2.77
C ASP A 90 -0.78 13.68 -1.54
N THR A 91 -0.61 12.76 -0.59
CA THR A 91 -1.44 12.69 0.61
C THR A 91 -0.61 12.79 1.87
N LEU A 92 -1.06 13.64 2.80
CA LEU A 92 -0.44 13.76 4.12
C LEU A 92 -0.98 12.66 5.03
N PHE A 93 -0.13 11.68 5.32
CA PHE A 93 -0.43 10.63 6.28
C PHE A 93 0.05 11.03 7.69
N HIS A 94 -0.89 11.30 8.60
CA HIS A 94 -0.63 11.71 9.99
C HIS A 94 -0.07 10.55 10.83
N ARG A 95 1.18 10.16 10.54
CA ARG A 95 1.94 9.18 11.31
C ARG A 95 3.25 9.79 11.77
N SER A 96 3.50 9.71 13.06
CA SER A 96 4.68 10.27 13.72
C SER A 96 5.24 9.27 14.73
N GLY A 97 6.49 9.50 15.16
CA GLY A 97 7.15 8.74 16.21
C GLY A 97 8.63 8.47 15.93
N ARG A 98 9.35 8.01 16.95
CA ARG A 98 10.81 7.81 16.91
C ARG A 98 11.29 6.86 15.81
N LYS A 99 10.45 5.89 15.42
CA LYS A 99 10.74 4.91 14.36
C LYS A 99 10.16 5.28 12.98
N VAL A 100 9.55 6.46 12.86
CA VAL A 100 8.93 6.92 11.59
C VAL A 100 9.93 7.79 10.85
N ASN A 101 10.63 7.22 9.88
CA ASN A 101 11.63 7.92 9.09
C ASN A 101 10.98 8.74 7.96
N GLY A 102 11.36 10.02 7.84
CA GLY A 102 10.87 10.94 6.80
C GLY A 102 9.58 11.68 7.15
N ALA A 103 9.11 11.59 8.40
CA ALA A 103 8.06 12.47 8.88
C ALA A 103 8.59 13.91 8.98
N GLY A 104 7.77 14.88 8.62
CA GLY A 104 8.11 16.30 8.66
C GLY A 104 6.87 17.18 8.64
N TRP A 105 7.09 18.50 8.68
CA TRP A 105 6.02 19.49 8.54
C TRP A 105 5.62 19.64 7.07
N TRP A 106 4.36 19.32 6.77
CA TRP A 106 3.76 19.43 5.44
C TRP A 106 2.50 20.27 5.51
N ARG A 107 2.16 20.91 4.39
CA ARG A 107 0.87 21.59 4.26
C ARG A 107 -0.23 20.52 4.24
N ASP A 108 -1.20 20.65 5.13
CA ASP A 108 -2.39 19.82 5.13
C ASP A 108 -3.42 20.49 4.22
N ALA A 109 -3.47 20.06 2.96
CA ALA A 109 -4.36 20.65 1.95
C ALA A 109 -5.84 20.50 2.34
N VAL A 110 -6.20 19.41 3.01
CA VAL A 110 -7.58 19.11 3.43
C VAL A 110 -8.05 20.09 4.52
N ARG A 111 -7.14 20.48 5.44
CA ARG A 111 -7.45 21.44 6.50
C ARG A 111 -7.17 22.90 6.12
N SER A 112 -6.45 23.12 5.02
CA SER A 112 -6.12 24.45 4.53
C SER A 112 -7.27 25.04 3.73
N THR A 113 -7.52 26.34 3.91
CA THR A 113 -8.40 27.13 3.04
C THR A 113 -7.57 28.20 2.33
N GLN A 114 -8.16 28.92 1.36
CA GLN A 114 -7.46 30.00 0.65
C GLN A 114 -6.89 31.07 1.60
N LYS A 115 -7.55 31.32 2.74
CA LYS A 115 -7.14 32.33 3.73
C LYS A 115 -6.21 31.78 4.81
N ASN A 116 -6.31 30.49 5.14
CA ASN A 116 -5.58 29.87 6.25
C ASN A 116 -4.88 28.59 5.79
N VAL A 117 -3.56 28.63 5.73
CA VAL A 117 -2.72 27.46 5.44
C VAL A 117 -2.41 26.73 6.73
N VAL A 118 -2.86 25.49 6.84
CA VAL A 118 -2.60 24.63 8.00
C VAL A 118 -1.45 23.70 7.67
N TYR A 119 -0.50 23.60 8.59
CA TYR A 119 0.59 22.63 8.53
C TYR A 119 0.36 21.53 9.56
N ALA A 120 0.64 20.29 9.18
CA ALA A 120 0.60 19.15 10.08
C ALA A 120 1.87 18.31 9.94
N TRP A 121 2.23 17.64 11.02
CA TRP A 121 3.38 16.75 11.08
C TRP A 121 2.98 15.34 10.63
N GLY A 122 3.66 14.81 9.62
CA GLY A 122 3.36 13.49 9.07
C GLY A 122 4.28 13.08 7.92
N LEU A 123 3.91 12.00 7.24
CA LEU A 123 4.56 11.53 6.02
C LEU A 123 3.81 12.11 4.81
N ASN A 124 4.51 12.73 3.87
CA ASN A 124 3.92 13.06 2.58
C ASN A 124 4.13 11.87 1.65
N LEU A 125 3.03 11.21 1.28
CA LEU A 125 3.03 10.03 0.44
C LEU A 125 2.52 10.38 -0.94
N VAL A 126 3.33 10.08 -1.96
CA VAL A 126 2.91 10.14 -3.35
C VAL A 126 2.25 8.82 -3.71
N VAL A 127 1.00 8.85 -4.13
CA VAL A 127 0.24 7.66 -4.53
C VAL A 127 -0.06 7.77 -6.02
N LEU A 128 0.37 6.76 -6.77
CA LEU A 128 -0.02 6.58 -8.16
C LEU A 128 -1.15 5.56 -8.20
N THR A 129 -2.26 5.94 -8.83
CA THR A 129 -3.45 5.11 -8.96
C THR A 129 -3.78 4.85 -10.42
N LEU A 130 -4.25 3.64 -10.69
CA LEU A 130 -4.88 3.25 -11.94
C LEU A 130 -6.36 3.61 -11.86
N GLN A 131 -6.83 4.47 -12.76
CA GLN A 131 -8.23 4.84 -12.83
C GLN A 131 -9.00 3.77 -13.62
N ILE A 132 -9.99 3.15 -12.99
CA ILE A 132 -10.85 2.15 -13.62
C ILE A 132 -12.29 2.67 -13.71
N GLN A 133 -12.94 2.36 -14.82
CA GLN A 133 -14.38 2.59 -14.98
C GLN A 133 -15.11 1.34 -14.51
N PRO A 134 -15.87 1.40 -13.39
CA PRO A 134 -16.60 0.24 -12.92
C PRO A 134 -17.70 -0.16 -13.93
N PRO A 135 -17.99 -1.46 -14.09
CA PRO A 135 -19.00 -1.93 -15.05
C PRO A 135 -20.43 -1.50 -14.68
N TRP A 136 -20.68 -1.10 -13.43
CA TRP A 136 -21.96 -0.56 -12.97
C TRP A 136 -22.08 0.96 -13.18
N GLY A 137 -21.09 1.61 -13.80
CA GLY A 137 -21.07 3.05 -14.03
C GLY A 137 -20.82 3.89 -12.75
N GLY A 138 -20.83 5.21 -12.90
CA GLY A 138 -20.59 6.17 -11.81
C GLY A 138 -19.18 6.73 -11.77
N GLU A 139 -18.76 7.17 -10.58
CA GLU A 139 -17.43 7.77 -10.38
C GLU A 139 -16.32 6.73 -10.63
N PRO A 140 -15.25 7.09 -11.35
CA PRO A 140 -14.14 6.18 -11.57
C PRO A 140 -13.44 5.82 -10.27
N LEU A 141 -12.93 4.58 -10.18
CA LEU A 141 -12.20 4.13 -8.98
C LEU A 141 -10.69 4.28 -9.20
N GLY A 142 -9.98 4.82 -8.20
CA GLY A 142 -8.51 4.90 -8.19
C GLY A 142 -7.89 3.73 -7.45
N LEU A 143 -7.38 2.73 -8.18
CA LEU A 143 -6.69 1.59 -7.59
C LEU A 143 -5.19 1.88 -7.39
N PRO A 144 -4.64 1.84 -6.17
CA PRO A 144 -3.24 2.16 -5.94
C PRO A 144 -2.32 1.13 -6.62
N ILE A 145 -1.41 1.63 -7.44
CA ILE A 145 -0.40 0.82 -8.16
C ILE A 145 1.03 1.17 -7.77
N ASN A 146 1.24 2.30 -7.10
CA ASN A 146 2.52 2.67 -6.55
C ASN A 146 2.35 3.62 -5.37
N MET A 147 3.28 3.55 -4.42
CA MET A 147 3.36 4.51 -3.32
C MET A 147 4.82 4.81 -3.00
N ARG A 148 5.15 6.10 -2.89
CA ARG A 148 6.49 6.57 -2.49
C ARG A 148 6.39 7.62 -1.40
N LEU A 149 7.43 7.67 -0.58
CA LEU A 149 7.57 8.72 0.42
C LEU A 149 8.24 9.93 -0.24
N HIS A 150 7.54 11.06 -0.29
CA HIS A 150 8.13 12.32 -0.71
C HIS A 150 8.97 12.92 0.43
N ARG A 151 10.12 13.48 0.07
CA ARG A 151 11.04 14.14 0.99
C ARG A 151 11.42 15.50 0.41
N LYS A 152 11.46 16.51 1.28
CA LYS A 152 11.88 17.87 0.88
C LYS A 152 13.29 17.83 0.29
N ASN A 153 13.50 18.60 -0.78
CA ASN A 153 14.77 18.71 -1.50
C ASN A 153 15.29 17.38 -2.09
N GLN A 154 14.38 16.44 -2.36
CA GLN A 154 14.69 15.22 -3.09
C GLN A 154 13.87 15.18 -4.38
N ALA A 155 13.67 13.97 -4.93
CA ALA A 155 12.94 13.74 -6.16
C ALA A 155 11.56 14.42 -6.16
N SER A 156 11.22 15.01 -7.31
CA SER A 156 9.92 15.64 -7.53
C SER A 156 8.79 14.61 -7.51
N LEU A 157 7.54 15.08 -7.39
CA LEU A 157 6.37 14.18 -7.42
C LEU A 157 6.33 13.33 -8.69
N ILE A 158 6.69 13.92 -9.84
CA ILE A 158 6.73 13.23 -11.14
C ILE A 158 7.84 12.19 -11.17
N GLU A 159 9.03 12.52 -10.66
CA GLU A 159 10.15 11.57 -10.59
C GLU A 159 9.85 10.39 -9.66
N LEU A 160 9.07 10.61 -8.59
CA LEU A 160 8.63 9.56 -7.68
C LEU A 160 7.51 8.68 -8.25
N ALA A 161 6.80 9.15 -9.28
CA ALA A 161 5.72 8.42 -9.92
C ALA A 161 6.22 7.33 -10.88
N VAL A 162 7.45 7.46 -11.39
CA VAL A 162 8.12 6.51 -12.30
C VAL A 162 8.69 5.31 -11.53
#